data_AF-A0A2E7V3Z5-F1
#
_entry.id   AF-A0A2E7V3Z5-F1
#
_cell.length_a   1.000
_cell.length_b   1.000
_cell.length_c   1.000
_cell.angle_alpha   90.00
_cell.angle_beta   90.00
_cell.angle_gamma   90.00
#
_symmetry.space_group_name_H-M   'P 1'
#
loop_
_entity.id
_entity.type
_entity.pdbx_description
1 polymer ?
#
loop_
_entity_poly.entity_id
_entity_poly.type
_entity_poly.pdbx_seq_one_letter_code
_entity_poly.pdbx_strand_id
1 'polypeptide(L)'
;MPVGLLAWLSSVSSKNTFSQVGTLFKTPMRKNIPVTTYSVKLASIIGILALAACQSASLVRVPEHRIQDTLPIYSQPSTDPEGPAFEAQEQFETKKKSRANTQEAATVPGVPPAPGDTPLVPRKSPHLEANKHKIGILLPLSGRQKLLGQELLDAAQIAVFDLADENFVIYPLDTKGTETGAAAAAEKAIRIGVDLILGPLLASSVRAVRPVASSVGVSVVAFSNSHEVAGDGVYILGFVPQQQVDAIVDYAVEEGLHRYAVLAPQDAYGQEVVAALKRAITVREGKIVRLEYYDPAATDFSQPAKAIADYDRRHKALLEHRAELKMRDDHVSKHTLKRLETLDTLGDVDFDAVLLPGRGQQLKAIASLLSFYDVDQPAVRLLGLSNWAQTANIEAEPSLNLSWYAAPPRDERENFFRRYREYYGRPPAAIASLAYDATALAIVLAQSQTGLAFSRKRLVQPYGFLGVDGLFRLRSEGIAERVFEIREVTRDGFRIKRPAMTTFPRIGG
;
A
#
# COMPACT_ATOMS: atom_id res chain seq x y z
N MET A 1 -1.65 -40.75 -36.49
CA MET A 1 -2.53 -41.22 -37.59
C MET A 1 -3.52 -42.24 -37.03
N PRO A 2 -4.70 -42.40 -37.64
CA PRO A 2 -5.99 -42.33 -36.93
C PRO A 2 -6.45 -43.72 -36.42
N VAL A 3 -7.59 -43.91 -35.73
CA VAL A 3 -8.99 -43.75 -36.17
C VAL A 3 -9.91 -43.43 -34.99
N GLY A 4 -10.91 -42.58 -35.21
CA GLY A 4 -12.12 -42.51 -34.39
C GLY A 4 -13.36 -42.63 -35.28
N LEU A 5 -14.50 -43.02 -34.70
CA LEU A 5 -15.92 -42.97 -35.14
C LEU A 5 -16.68 -43.78 -34.05
N LEU A 6 -17.94 -43.57 -33.67
CA LEU A 6 -19.07 -42.86 -34.27
C LEU A 6 -19.96 -42.24 -33.17
N ALA A 7 -20.65 -41.15 -33.47
CA ALA A 7 -21.77 -40.65 -32.67
C ALA A 7 -23.10 -41.14 -33.26
N TRP A 8 -24.20 -41.12 -32.48
CA TRP A 8 -25.47 -40.54 -32.96
C TRP A 8 -26.45 -40.16 -31.84
N LEU A 9 -27.38 -39.27 -32.17
CA LEU A 9 -28.39 -38.69 -31.28
C LEU A 9 -29.69 -39.50 -31.27
N SER A 10 -30.52 -39.34 -30.23
CA SER A 10 -31.85 -38.70 -30.41
C SER A 10 -32.61 -38.47 -29.10
N SER A 11 -33.21 -37.28 -29.00
CA SER A 11 -34.21 -36.84 -28.00
C SER A 11 -35.52 -37.66 -28.03
N VAL A 12 -36.30 -37.68 -26.93
CA VAL A 12 -37.72 -37.19 -26.89
C VAL A 12 -38.39 -37.38 -25.50
N SER A 13 -38.93 -36.27 -24.97
CA SER A 13 -40.18 -36.08 -24.20
C SER A 13 -40.77 -37.19 -23.30
N SER A 14 -41.12 -36.86 -22.05
CA SER A 14 -42.50 -36.41 -21.74
C SER A 14 -42.67 -35.84 -20.32
N LYS A 15 -43.72 -35.03 -20.14
CA LYS A 15 -44.17 -34.48 -18.85
C LYS A 15 -45.13 -35.45 -18.17
N ASN A 16 -45.23 -35.40 -16.84
CA ASN A 16 -46.53 -35.57 -16.20
C ASN A 16 -46.67 -34.83 -14.87
N THR A 17 -47.90 -34.39 -14.60
CA THR A 17 -48.33 -33.55 -13.47
C THR A 17 -49.61 -34.12 -12.87
N PHE A 18 -49.79 -34.01 -11.54
CA PHE A 18 -51.04 -33.78 -10.75
C PHE A 18 -50.70 -33.99 -9.25
N SER A 19 -51.05 -33.14 -8.26
CA SER A 19 -52.38 -32.78 -7.71
C SER A 19 -52.96 -33.91 -6.80
N GLN A 20 -53.52 -33.75 -5.59
CA GLN A 20 -53.84 -32.59 -4.71
C GLN A 20 -54.28 -33.07 -3.28
N VAL A 21 -54.34 -32.16 -2.28
CA VAL A 21 -55.25 -32.09 -1.07
C VAL A 21 -55.37 -33.32 -0.12
N GLY A 22 -54.94 -33.25 1.16
CA GLY A 22 -55.75 -32.81 2.34
C GLY A 22 -55.61 -33.81 3.54
N THR A 23 -56.18 -33.70 4.77
CA THR A 23 -56.85 -32.62 5.56
C THR A 23 -56.93 -33.01 7.09
N LEU A 24 -56.82 -32.03 8.01
CA LEU A 24 -57.03 -31.98 9.51
C LEU A 24 -57.40 -33.22 10.38
N PHE A 25 -56.89 -33.26 11.63
CA PHE A 25 -57.70 -33.35 12.89
C PHE A 25 -56.97 -32.80 14.16
N LYS A 26 -57.65 -32.73 15.32
CA LYS A 26 -57.40 -31.81 16.48
C LYS A 26 -56.81 -32.43 17.78
N THR A 27 -56.30 -31.52 18.63
CA THR A 27 -55.75 -31.56 20.02
C THR A 27 -56.73 -32.01 21.14
N PRO A 28 -56.29 -32.33 22.42
CA PRO A 28 -56.03 -31.29 23.46
C PRO A 28 -55.09 -31.59 24.71
N MET A 29 -54.52 -30.52 25.31
CA MET A 29 -54.27 -30.18 26.76
C MET A 29 -53.69 -31.21 27.80
N ARG A 30 -53.00 -30.89 28.93
CA ARG A 30 -52.65 -29.64 29.69
C ARG A 30 -51.56 -29.85 30.80
N LYS A 31 -50.98 -28.74 31.34
CA LYS A 31 -50.28 -28.55 32.66
C LYS A 31 -48.86 -29.16 32.81
N ASN A 32 -47.89 -28.62 33.61
CA ASN A 32 -47.87 -27.48 34.55
C ASN A 32 -46.44 -26.85 34.70
N ILE A 33 -46.36 -25.66 35.32
CA ILE A 33 -45.20 -24.77 35.65
C ILE A 33 -44.80 -25.03 37.14
N PRO A 34 -43.53 -24.90 37.65
CA PRO A 34 -42.90 -23.58 37.84
C PRO A 34 -41.37 -23.39 37.79
N VAL A 35 -41.02 -22.10 37.68
CA VAL A 35 -39.72 -21.43 37.84
C VAL A 35 -39.45 -21.19 39.32
N THR A 36 -38.18 -21.11 39.74
CA THR A 36 -37.81 -20.62 41.09
C THR A 36 -36.69 -19.58 41.03
N THR A 37 -37.01 -18.37 41.49
CA THR A 37 -36.09 -17.25 41.73
C THR A 37 -35.56 -17.31 43.17
N TYR A 38 -34.34 -16.84 43.45
CA TYR A 38 -33.94 -16.45 44.81
C TYR A 38 -33.10 -15.18 44.83
N SER A 39 -33.31 -14.39 45.89
CA SER A 39 -32.82 -13.01 46.03
C SER A 39 -31.86 -12.82 47.20
N VAL A 40 -31.06 -11.76 47.07
CA VAL A 40 -30.11 -11.14 48.02
C VAL A 40 -30.44 -11.23 49.52
N LYS A 41 -29.40 -11.39 50.35
CA LYS A 41 -29.34 -10.72 51.68
C LYS A 41 -27.90 -10.45 52.16
N LEU A 42 -27.71 -9.26 52.76
CA LEU A 42 -26.48 -8.84 53.46
C LEU A 42 -26.29 -9.59 54.79
N ALA A 43 -25.04 -9.68 55.26
CA ALA A 43 -24.71 -9.78 56.68
C ALA A 43 -23.33 -9.13 56.96
N SER A 44 -23.26 -8.31 58.02
CA SER A 44 -22.03 -7.62 58.48
C SER A 44 -21.65 -8.07 59.89
N ILE A 45 -20.37 -8.36 60.14
CA ILE A 45 -19.73 -8.57 61.46
C ILE A 45 -18.27 -8.07 61.27
N ILE A 46 -17.72 -7.00 61.88
CA ILE A 46 -17.58 -6.52 63.27
C ILE A 46 -16.46 -7.23 64.09
N GLY A 47 -15.42 -6.48 64.44
CA GLY A 47 -14.40 -6.80 65.47
C GLY A 47 -13.07 -7.36 64.94
N ILE A 48 -11.89 -7.03 65.47
CA ILE A 48 -11.50 -6.29 66.69
C ILE A 48 -10.24 -5.42 66.45
N LEU A 49 -10.09 -4.35 67.22
CA LEU A 49 -8.99 -3.39 67.26
C LEU A 49 -7.79 -3.90 68.11
N ALA A 50 -6.54 -3.67 67.68
CA ALA A 50 -5.37 -3.68 68.58
C ALA A 50 -4.23 -2.77 68.06
N LEU A 51 -3.68 -1.95 68.94
CA LEU A 51 -2.66 -0.91 68.66
C LEU A 51 -1.24 -1.46 68.48
N ALA A 52 -0.45 -0.82 67.60
CA ALA A 52 0.88 -0.28 67.90
C ALA A 52 1.39 0.60 66.73
N ALA A 53 2.22 1.60 67.02
CA ALA A 53 2.58 2.66 66.06
C ALA A 53 4.01 2.57 65.50
N CYS A 54 4.21 3.26 64.37
CA CYS A 54 5.49 3.74 63.82
C CYS A 54 6.58 2.71 63.47
N GLN A 55 6.76 2.49 62.17
CA GLN A 55 7.97 2.99 61.50
C GLN A 55 7.74 3.27 60.00
N SER A 56 8.50 4.22 59.48
CA SER A 56 8.27 4.88 58.19
C SER A 56 8.93 4.17 57.00
N ALA A 57 8.16 3.87 55.96
CA ALA A 57 8.67 3.60 54.62
C ALA A 57 7.76 4.25 53.56
N SER A 58 8.26 5.28 52.89
CA SER A 58 7.51 6.05 51.89
C SER A 58 7.37 5.26 50.59
N LEU A 59 6.27 4.51 50.43
CA LEU A 59 5.88 3.98 49.13
C LEU A 59 5.18 5.05 48.30
N VAL A 60 5.94 5.66 47.39
CA VAL A 60 5.44 6.57 46.36
C VAL A 60 4.42 5.82 45.49
N ARG A 61 3.22 6.40 45.32
CA ARG A 61 2.26 5.95 44.31
C ARG A 61 2.95 6.02 42.94
N VAL A 62 3.06 4.88 42.26
CA VAL A 62 3.37 4.87 40.83
C VAL A 62 2.17 5.50 40.09
N PRO A 63 2.36 6.62 39.37
CA PRO A 63 1.30 7.14 38.52
C PRO A 63 1.15 6.23 37.30
N GLU A 64 -0.08 5.86 37.00
CA GLU A 64 -0.45 5.04 35.84
C GLU A 64 -0.27 5.86 34.56
N HIS A 65 0.96 5.88 34.04
CA HIS A 65 1.29 6.65 32.86
C HIS A 65 0.69 5.99 31.62
N ARG A 66 -0.45 6.54 31.15
CA ARG A 66 -0.92 6.34 29.78
C ARG A 66 0.20 6.77 28.85
N ILE A 67 0.98 5.82 28.34
CA ILE A 67 1.96 6.08 27.28
C ILE A 67 1.14 6.43 26.04
N GLN A 68 1.27 7.67 25.59
CA GLN A 68 0.75 8.05 24.27
C GLN A 68 1.69 7.42 23.24
N ASP A 69 1.17 6.49 22.43
CA ASP A 69 1.84 5.95 21.26
C ASP A 69 1.97 7.01 20.15
N THR A 70 2.77 8.05 20.42
CA THR A 70 3.22 8.98 19.39
C THR A 70 4.33 8.31 18.59
N LEU A 71 3.93 7.42 17.67
CA LEU A 71 4.77 7.11 16.51
C LEU A 71 5.19 8.45 15.87
N PRO A 72 6.49 8.70 15.63
CA PRO A 72 6.91 9.91 14.94
C PRO A 72 6.22 9.98 13.57
N ILE A 73 5.50 11.07 13.33
CA ILE A 73 4.85 11.33 12.04
C ILE A 73 5.94 11.70 11.03
N TYR A 74 6.60 10.68 10.50
CA TYR A 74 7.40 10.83 9.30
C TYR A 74 6.45 11.11 8.15
N SER A 75 6.43 12.36 7.69
CA SER A 75 6.03 12.65 6.31
C SER A 75 6.98 11.84 5.43
N GLN A 76 6.49 10.71 4.88
CA GLN A 76 7.16 10.09 3.75
C GLN A 76 7.35 11.22 2.73
N PRO A 77 8.58 11.57 2.31
CA PRO A 77 8.74 12.40 1.13
C PRO A 77 8.03 11.65 0.01
N SER A 78 7.24 12.36 -0.80
CA SER A 78 6.62 11.68 -1.93
C SER A 78 7.73 11.06 -2.79
N THR A 79 7.52 9.82 -3.19
CA THR A 79 8.37 9.12 -4.16
C THR A 79 8.03 9.53 -5.59
N ASP A 80 7.04 10.40 -5.76
CA ASP A 80 6.77 11.16 -6.98
C ASP A 80 8.00 11.97 -7.42
N PRO A 81 8.18 12.20 -8.72
CA PRO A 81 9.13 13.19 -9.20
C PRO A 81 8.64 14.59 -8.79
N GLU A 82 9.51 15.31 -8.08
CA GLU A 82 9.42 16.75 -7.81
C GLU A 82 8.27 17.22 -6.89
N GLY A 83 8.64 17.65 -5.68
CA GLY A 83 7.89 18.72 -5.02
C GLY A 83 8.09 20.04 -5.78
N PRO A 84 7.22 21.05 -5.59
CA PRO A 84 7.12 22.20 -6.51
C PRO A 84 8.46 22.88 -6.76
N ALA A 85 8.80 23.01 -8.05
CA ALA A 85 9.94 23.82 -8.48
C ALA A 85 9.75 25.25 -7.96
N PHE A 86 10.72 25.74 -7.18
CA PHE A 86 10.77 27.14 -6.80
C PHE A 86 11.93 27.82 -7.52
N GLU A 87 11.62 28.96 -8.13
CA GLU A 87 12.50 29.69 -9.03
C GLU A 87 13.79 30.12 -8.33
N ALA A 88 14.93 29.61 -8.81
CA ALA A 88 16.22 30.18 -8.46
C ALA A 88 16.38 31.50 -9.22
N GLN A 89 16.23 32.63 -8.52
CA GLN A 89 16.41 33.95 -9.09
C GLN A 89 17.82 34.12 -9.67
N GLU A 90 17.92 34.41 -10.97
CA GLU A 90 19.17 34.85 -11.59
C GLU A 90 19.58 36.21 -11.01
N GLN A 91 20.75 36.27 -10.36
CA GLN A 91 21.47 37.52 -10.15
C GLN A 91 22.93 37.38 -10.59
N PHE A 92 23.15 37.78 -11.85
CA PHE A 92 24.33 38.48 -12.37
C PHE A 92 25.65 38.41 -11.59
N GLU A 93 26.64 37.73 -12.17
CA GLU A 93 27.97 38.32 -12.36
C GLU A 93 28.48 38.11 -13.79
N THR A 94 28.21 39.07 -14.67
CA THR A 94 28.93 39.18 -15.95
C THR A 94 30.16 40.07 -15.81
N LYS A 95 31.38 39.50 -15.92
CA LYS A 95 32.55 40.28 -16.38
C LYS A 95 33.65 39.50 -17.14
N LYS A 96 33.29 39.08 -18.36
CA LYS A 96 33.92 39.55 -19.62
C LYS A 96 35.47 39.51 -19.72
N LYS A 97 36.00 38.55 -20.49
CA LYS A 97 36.86 38.70 -21.70
C LYS A 97 37.39 37.31 -22.12
N SER A 98 37.04 36.77 -23.30
CA SER A 98 37.55 37.14 -24.64
C SER A 98 39.04 36.82 -24.85
N ARG A 99 39.30 35.73 -25.60
CA ARG A 99 39.93 35.83 -26.92
C ARG A 99 39.73 34.58 -27.76
N ALA A 100 39.64 34.76 -29.08
CA ALA A 100 39.57 33.70 -30.08
C ALA A 100 40.91 33.62 -30.85
N ASN A 101 41.24 32.41 -31.32
CA ASN A 101 41.83 32.13 -32.63
C ASN A 101 41.76 30.59 -32.82
N THR A 102 41.12 30.04 -33.86
CA THR A 102 41.40 30.07 -35.32
C THR A 102 42.08 28.77 -35.75
N GLN A 103 41.60 28.19 -36.85
CA GLN A 103 41.92 26.86 -37.35
C GLN A 103 43.31 26.78 -37.96
N GLU A 104 43.89 25.58 -37.97
CA GLU A 104 44.73 25.12 -39.08
C GLU A 104 44.57 23.60 -39.26
N ALA A 105 44.64 23.10 -40.49
CA ALA A 105 44.37 21.71 -40.84
C ALA A 105 45.50 21.14 -41.71
N ALA A 106 46.00 19.94 -41.37
CA ALA A 106 46.98 19.22 -42.19
C ALA A 106 46.86 17.69 -42.06
N THR A 107 46.36 17.07 -43.13
CA THR A 107 46.77 15.78 -43.76
C THR A 107 47.24 14.57 -42.93
N VAL A 108 46.59 13.42 -43.21
CA VAL A 108 46.99 12.03 -42.83
C VAL A 108 47.97 11.45 -43.86
N PRO A 109 48.92 10.58 -43.47
CA PRO A 109 48.83 9.13 -43.77
C PRO A 109 49.39 8.24 -42.61
N GLY A 110 49.14 6.93 -42.49
CA GLY A 110 48.37 5.96 -43.26
C GLY A 110 48.25 4.62 -42.47
N VAL A 111 47.38 3.70 -42.89
CA VAL A 111 46.96 2.51 -42.09
C VAL A 111 47.70 1.22 -42.50
N PRO A 112 48.21 0.41 -41.55
CA PRO A 112 48.56 -0.99 -41.76
C PRO A 112 47.34 -1.93 -41.55
N PRO A 113 47.22 -3.05 -42.27
CA PRO A 113 46.02 -3.90 -42.27
C PRO A 113 45.88 -4.79 -41.03
N ALA A 114 44.63 -5.12 -40.69
CA ALA A 114 44.26 -6.03 -39.61
C ALA A 114 44.45 -7.52 -39.99
N PRO A 115 44.69 -8.39 -39.01
CA PRO A 115 44.43 -9.82 -39.13
C PRO A 115 43.37 -10.34 -38.12
N GLY A 116 42.34 -11.00 -38.66
CA GLY A 116 41.72 -12.16 -38.00
C GLY A 116 40.49 -11.93 -37.13
N ASP A 117 39.31 -12.06 -37.74
CA ASP A 117 38.06 -12.35 -37.02
C ASP A 117 38.22 -13.61 -36.16
N THR A 118 38.25 -13.42 -34.84
CA THR A 118 38.10 -14.51 -33.87
C THR A 118 36.75 -14.35 -33.20
N PRO A 119 35.84 -15.35 -33.24
CA PRO A 119 34.55 -15.24 -32.58
C PRO A 119 34.72 -14.88 -31.10
N LEU A 120 34.06 -13.80 -30.67
CA LEU A 120 34.05 -13.36 -29.28
C LEU A 120 33.29 -14.37 -28.40
N VAL A 121 33.97 -15.44 -28.01
CA VAL A 121 33.51 -16.31 -26.92
C VAL A 121 33.37 -15.44 -25.67
N PRO A 122 32.21 -15.45 -24.97
CA PRO A 122 32.06 -14.70 -23.73
C PRO A 122 33.13 -15.13 -22.73
N ARG A 123 34.07 -14.22 -22.42
CA ARG A 123 35.11 -14.50 -21.43
C ARG A 123 34.46 -14.56 -20.05
N LYS A 124 34.17 -15.79 -19.62
CA LYS A 124 33.82 -16.12 -18.24
C LYS A 124 34.93 -15.59 -17.34
N SER A 125 34.60 -14.62 -16.48
CA SER A 125 35.57 -13.95 -15.61
C SER A 125 36.33 -14.95 -14.72
N PRO A 126 37.65 -14.79 -14.54
CA PRO A 126 38.45 -15.69 -13.72
C PRO A 126 38.25 -15.39 -12.22
N HIS A 127 37.18 -15.91 -11.63
CA HIS A 127 36.94 -15.84 -10.19
C HIS A 127 37.71 -16.94 -9.45
N LEU A 128 38.89 -16.60 -8.93
CA LEU A 128 39.60 -17.35 -7.89
C LEU A 128 39.53 -16.64 -6.52
N GLU A 129 38.43 -15.92 -6.31
CA GLU A 129 37.87 -15.44 -5.04
C GLU A 129 36.45 -16.04 -4.92
N ALA A 130 36.35 -17.36 -5.11
CA ALA A 130 35.28 -17.98 -5.91
C ALA A 130 33.91 -18.14 -5.24
N ASN A 131 33.76 -17.85 -3.94
CA ASN A 131 32.56 -18.24 -3.18
C ASN A 131 31.69 -17.09 -2.67
N LYS A 132 32.08 -15.80 -2.76
CA LYS A 132 31.29 -14.71 -2.16
C LYS A 132 30.38 -13.99 -3.16
N HIS A 133 29.08 -14.07 -2.92
CA HIS A 133 28.04 -13.27 -3.54
C HIS A 133 28.09 -11.82 -3.04
N LYS A 134 28.13 -10.88 -3.97
CA LYS A 134 28.33 -9.45 -3.69
C LYS A 134 27.10 -8.66 -4.10
N ILE A 135 26.49 -7.95 -3.16
CA ILE A 135 25.25 -7.19 -3.40
C ILE A 135 25.51 -5.70 -3.18
N GLY A 136 25.25 -4.87 -4.17
CA GLY A 136 25.32 -3.42 -4.01
C GLY A 136 23.99 -2.91 -3.45
N ILE A 137 23.98 -2.21 -2.30
CA ILE A 137 22.77 -1.58 -1.77
C ILE A 137 22.88 -0.05 -1.89
N LEU A 138 22.10 0.52 -2.80
CA LEU A 138 22.14 1.92 -3.20
C LEU A 138 21.08 2.71 -2.42
N LEU A 139 21.53 3.55 -1.48
CA LEU A 139 20.67 4.27 -0.55
C LEU A 139 21.10 5.74 -0.41
N PRO A 140 20.19 6.68 -0.09
CA PRO A 140 20.56 8.05 0.21
C PRO A 140 21.13 8.13 1.64
N LEU A 141 22.41 7.80 1.81
CA LEU A 141 23.11 7.78 3.10
C LEU A 141 23.66 9.17 3.50
N SER A 142 23.57 10.14 2.58
CA SER A 142 23.73 11.57 2.83
C SER A 142 22.61 12.39 2.16
N GLY A 143 22.65 13.72 2.32
CA GLY A 143 21.63 14.62 1.78
C GLY A 143 20.32 14.62 2.58
N ARG A 144 19.25 15.14 1.95
CA ARG A 144 17.95 15.40 2.61
C ARG A 144 17.28 14.12 3.13
N GLN A 145 17.48 12.99 2.46
CA GLN A 145 16.87 11.70 2.81
C GLN A 145 17.78 10.80 3.68
N LYS A 146 18.89 11.32 4.24
CA LYS A 146 19.87 10.56 5.04
C LYS A 146 19.23 9.63 6.08
N LEU A 147 18.28 10.13 6.85
CA LEU A 147 17.63 9.36 7.92
C LEU A 147 16.91 8.11 7.38
N LEU A 148 16.17 8.29 6.28
CA LEU A 148 15.45 7.21 5.61
C LEU A 148 16.40 6.21 4.94
N GLY A 149 17.50 6.69 4.34
CA GLY A 149 18.56 5.83 3.82
C GLY A 149 19.24 5.01 4.89
N GLN A 150 19.46 5.57 6.08
CA GLN A 150 19.98 4.82 7.23
C GLN A 150 18.98 3.76 7.70
N GLU A 151 17.69 4.07 7.79
CA GLU A 151 16.66 3.09 8.20
C GLU A 151 16.52 1.90 7.24
N LEU A 152 16.66 2.15 5.94
CA LEU A 152 16.71 1.09 4.93
C LEU A 152 17.99 0.25 5.05
N LEU A 153 19.14 0.87 5.39
CA LEU A 153 20.39 0.14 5.62
C LEU A 153 20.34 -0.69 6.90
N ASP A 154 19.83 -0.12 7.99
CA ASP A 154 19.58 -0.79 9.27
C ASP A 154 18.69 -2.03 9.06
N ALA A 155 17.62 -1.91 8.28
CA ALA A 155 16.72 -3.03 7.94
C ALA A 155 17.41 -4.14 7.11
N ALA A 156 18.24 -3.76 6.13
CA ALA A 156 19.04 -4.70 5.37
C ALA A 156 20.09 -5.43 6.24
N GLN A 157 20.66 -4.75 7.23
CA GLN A 157 21.59 -5.36 8.19
C GLN A 157 20.92 -6.41 9.07
N ILE A 158 19.67 -6.20 9.52
CA ILE A 158 18.91 -7.23 10.24
C ILE A 158 18.70 -8.46 9.35
N ALA A 159 18.30 -8.27 8.07
CA ALA A 159 18.13 -9.39 7.14
C ALA A 159 19.44 -10.18 6.89
N VAL A 160 20.59 -9.49 6.83
CA VAL A 160 21.91 -10.16 6.79
C VAL A 160 22.16 -10.96 8.06
N PHE A 161 21.96 -10.36 9.24
CA PHE A 161 22.18 -11.04 10.52
C PHE A 161 21.26 -12.27 10.71
N ASP A 162 20.02 -12.18 10.26
CA ASP A 162 19.01 -13.24 10.39
C ASP A 162 19.25 -14.44 9.45
N LEU A 163 19.72 -14.20 8.22
CA LEU A 163 19.60 -15.17 7.12
C LEU A 163 20.90 -15.47 6.36
N ALA A 164 21.90 -14.57 6.40
CA ALA A 164 23.08 -14.68 5.56
C ALA A 164 24.07 -15.75 6.03
N ASP A 165 24.78 -16.35 5.08
CA ASP A 165 25.97 -17.16 5.35
C ASP A 165 27.26 -16.32 5.17
N GLU A 166 28.41 -16.93 5.44
CA GLU A 166 29.72 -16.29 5.26
C GLU A 166 30.05 -15.90 3.80
N ASN A 167 29.25 -16.38 2.85
CA ASN A 167 29.40 -16.19 1.41
C ASN A 167 28.53 -15.03 0.88
N PHE A 168 27.78 -14.34 1.73
CA PHE A 168 26.97 -13.18 1.32
C PHE A 168 27.54 -11.86 1.86
N VAL A 169 27.77 -10.89 0.98
CA VAL A 169 28.35 -9.58 1.35
C VAL A 169 27.57 -8.43 0.73
N ILE A 170 27.08 -7.51 1.57
CA ILE A 170 26.47 -6.25 1.12
C ILE A 170 27.50 -5.11 1.06
N TYR A 171 27.37 -4.26 0.04
CA TYR A 171 28.17 -3.05 -0.17
C TYR A 171 27.25 -1.82 -0.15
N PRO A 172 27.16 -1.08 0.97
CA PRO A 172 26.40 0.15 1.05
C PRO A 172 27.03 1.26 0.20
N LEU A 173 26.22 1.87 -0.66
CA LEU A 173 26.67 2.87 -1.64
C LEU A 173 25.74 4.09 -1.61
N ASP A 174 26.31 5.25 -1.30
CA ASP A 174 25.56 6.49 -1.11
C ASP A 174 25.15 7.13 -2.44
N THR A 175 23.84 7.19 -2.68
CA THR A 175 23.23 7.89 -3.83
C THR A 175 23.06 9.39 -3.60
N LYS A 176 23.28 9.89 -2.38
CA LYS A 176 23.09 11.28 -1.94
C LYS A 176 21.67 11.83 -2.11
N GLY A 177 20.71 10.99 -2.51
CA GLY A 177 19.36 11.41 -2.92
C GLY A 177 19.30 12.12 -4.28
N THR A 178 20.32 11.99 -5.15
CA THR A 178 20.36 12.66 -6.46
C THR A 178 20.54 11.67 -7.62
N GLU A 179 20.23 12.10 -8.85
CA GLU A 179 20.46 11.30 -10.07
C GLU A 179 21.96 11.05 -10.29
N THR A 180 22.77 12.10 -10.20
CA THR A 180 24.24 12.03 -10.37
C THR A 180 24.93 11.18 -9.31
N GLY A 181 24.47 11.26 -8.06
CA GLY A 181 24.96 10.41 -6.97
C GLY A 181 24.57 8.95 -7.16
N ALA A 182 23.35 8.67 -7.64
CA ALA A 182 22.90 7.31 -7.94
C ALA A 182 23.67 6.66 -9.10
N ALA A 183 23.94 7.40 -10.19
CA ALA A 183 24.79 6.91 -11.29
C ALA A 183 26.21 6.56 -10.79
N ALA A 184 26.86 7.48 -10.07
CA ALA A 184 28.20 7.25 -9.52
C ALA A 184 28.25 6.08 -8.51
N ALA A 185 27.17 5.87 -7.74
CA ALA A 185 27.02 4.72 -6.86
C ALA A 185 26.89 3.40 -7.65
N ALA A 186 26.12 3.38 -8.74
CA ALA A 186 25.98 2.21 -9.61
C ALA A 186 27.29 1.84 -10.31
N GLU A 187 28.02 2.84 -10.84
CA GLU A 187 29.35 2.59 -11.40
C GLU A 187 30.31 1.99 -10.36
N LYS A 188 30.25 2.46 -9.12
CA LYS A 188 31.05 1.92 -8.01
C LYS A 188 30.64 0.48 -7.68
N ALA A 189 29.35 0.16 -7.69
CA ALA A 189 28.84 -1.21 -7.58
C ALA A 189 29.40 -2.13 -8.70
N ILE A 190 29.37 -1.68 -9.95
CA ILE A 190 29.92 -2.46 -11.07
C ILE A 190 31.43 -2.67 -10.93
N ARG A 191 32.20 -1.64 -10.52
CA ARG A 191 33.64 -1.77 -10.26
C ARG A 191 33.97 -2.73 -9.10
N ILE A 192 33.07 -2.91 -8.14
CA ILE A 192 33.19 -3.93 -7.07
C ILE A 192 32.90 -5.35 -7.59
N GLY A 193 32.17 -5.44 -8.71
CA GLY A 193 31.67 -6.69 -9.29
C GLY A 193 30.51 -7.26 -8.50
N VAL A 194 29.47 -6.46 -8.24
CA VAL A 194 28.24 -6.94 -7.58
C VAL A 194 27.38 -7.77 -8.55
N ASP A 195 26.76 -8.83 -8.03
CA ASP A 195 25.87 -9.72 -8.78
C ASP A 195 24.45 -9.14 -8.93
N LEU A 196 24.04 -8.30 -7.97
CA LEU A 196 22.72 -7.68 -7.89
C LEU A 196 22.84 -6.28 -7.25
N ILE A 197 21.98 -5.36 -7.68
CA ILE A 197 21.76 -4.07 -7.03
C ILE A 197 20.41 -4.08 -6.31
N LEU A 198 20.40 -3.67 -5.04
CA LEU A 198 19.21 -3.37 -4.25
C LEU A 198 19.07 -1.84 -4.09
N GLY A 199 17.84 -1.34 -4.14
CA GLY A 199 17.58 0.08 -4.36
C GLY A 199 17.85 0.50 -5.82
N PRO A 200 17.85 1.81 -6.13
CA PRO A 200 17.63 2.93 -5.23
C PRO A 200 16.15 3.16 -4.88
N LEU A 201 15.88 4.21 -4.09
CA LEU A 201 14.55 4.60 -3.61
C LEU A 201 13.77 5.49 -4.59
N LEU A 202 14.41 6.54 -5.13
CA LEU A 202 13.73 7.57 -5.94
C LEU A 202 13.68 7.15 -7.41
N ALA A 203 12.56 7.42 -8.10
CA ALA A 203 12.41 7.09 -9.53
C ALA A 203 13.50 7.76 -10.39
N SER A 204 13.87 9.00 -10.06
CA SER A 204 15.00 9.73 -10.63
C SER A 204 16.33 8.98 -10.49
N SER A 205 16.64 8.50 -9.29
CA SER A 205 17.80 7.63 -9.06
C SER A 205 17.72 6.33 -9.84
N VAL A 206 16.54 5.69 -9.96
CA VAL A 206 16.38 4.44 -10.75
C VAL A 206 16.67 4.70 -12.24
N ARG A 207 16.16 5.81 -12.81
CA ARG A 207 16.44 6.24 -14.20
C ARG A 207 17.94 6.38 -14.45
N ALA A 208 18.69 6.92 -13.50
CA ALA A 208 20.14 7.09 -13.59
C ALA A 208 20.93 5.77 -13.41
N VAL A 209 20.47 4.85 -12.57
CA VAL A 209 21.11 3.54 -12.31
C VAL A 209 20.90 2.55 -13.47
N ARG A 210 19.72 2.55 -14.09
CA ARG A 210 19.31 1.58 -15.12
C ARG A 210 20.33 1.40 -16.27
N PRO A 211 20.74 2.45 -17.02
CA PRO A 211 21.67 2.28 -18.16
C PRO A 211 23.05 1.78 -17.71
N VAL A 212 23.48 2.19 -16.51
CA VAL A 212 24.76 1.76 -15.92
C VAL A 212 24.71 0.26 -15.62
N ALA A 213 23.69 -0.20 -14.89
CA ALA A 213 23.52 -1.62 -14.54
C ALA A 213 23.29 -2.53 -15.76
N SER A 214 22.48 -2.07 -16.73
CA SER A 214 22.17 -2.84 -17.94
C SER A 214 23.39 -3.10 -18.82
N SER A 215 24.37 -2.19 -18.83
CA SER A 215 25.61 -2.32 -19.64
C SER A 215 26.44 -3.58 -19.33
N VAL A 216 26.27 -4.16 -18.13
CA VAL A 216 26.95 -5.37 -17.67
C VAL A 216 25.97 -6.49 -17.29
N GLY A 217 24.67 -6.32 -17.55
CA GLY A 217 23.64 -7.32 -17.26
C GLY A 217 23.27 -7.50 -15.79
N VAL A 218 23.66 -6.57 -14.90
CA VAL A 218 23.31 -6.61 -13.47
C VAL A 218 21.85 -6.17 -13.30
N SER A 219 21.07 -6.97 -12.57
CA SER A 219 19.67 -6.64 -12.27
C SER A 219 19.56 -5.69 -11.07
N VAL A 220 18.49 -4.90 -11.05
CA VAL A 220 18.22 -3.86 -10.04
C VAL A 220 16.88 -4.16 -9.37
N VAL A 221 16.84 -4.30 -8.05
CA VAL A 221 15.60 -4.43 -7.26
C VAL A 221 15.38 -3.14 -6.48
N ALA A 222 14.64 -2.20 -7.07
CA ALA A 222 14.46 -0.85 -6.56
C ALA A 222 13.35 -0.73 -5.53
N PHE A 223 13.51 0.18 -4.55
CA PHE A 223 12.51 0.45 -3.51
C PHE A 223 11.44 1.47 -3.93
N SER A 224 11.58 2.04 -5.14
CA SER A 224 10.59 2.95 -5.72
C SER A 224 9.21 2.27 -5.87
N ASN A 225 8.14 3.06 -5.85
CA ASN A 225 6.77 2.64 -6.17
C ASN A 225 6.30 3.12 -7.55
N SER A 226 7.15 3.83 -8.31
CA SER A 226 6.78 4.32 -9.65
C SER A 226 6.88 3.19 -10.68
N HIS A 227 5.84 3.02 -11.48
CA HIS A 227 5.76 1.97 -12.50
C HIS A 227 6.55 2.34 -13.77
N GLU A 228 6.80 3.63 -14.02
CA GLU A 228 7.45 4.16 -15.24
C GLU A 228 8.95 3.77 -15.36
N VAL A 229 9.54 3.34 -14.24
CA VAL A 229 10.95 2.95 -14.12
C VAL A 229 11.15 1.43 -14.06
N ALA A 230 10.07 0.65 -14.12
CA ALA A 230 10.12 -0.80 -14.25
C ALA A 230 10.68 -1.25 -15.61
N GLY A 231 11.11 -2.52 -15.69
CA GLY A 231 11.55 -3.14 -16.93
C GLY A 231 13.06 -3.04 -17.17
N ASP A 232 13.53 -3.63 -18.27
CA ASP A 232 14.93 -3.60 -18.72
C ASP A 232 15.97 -3.97 -17.65
N GLY A 233 15.65 -4.97 -16.82
CA GLY A 233 16.49 -5.43 -15.71
C GLY A 233 16.18 -4.78 -14.36
N VAL A 234 15.28 -3.80 -14.31
CA VAL A 234 14.77 -3.17 -13.09
C VAL A 234 13.47 -3.85 -12.64
N TYR A 235 13.42 -4.18 -11.35
CA TYR A 235 12.27 -4.73 -10.64
C TYR A 235 11.86 -3.78 -9.51
N ILE A 236 10.64 -3.27 -9.57
CA ILE A 236 10.05 -2.31 -8.65
C ILE A 236 9.43 -3.06 -7.47
N LEU A 237 10.08 -2.96 -6.32
CA LEU A 237 9.67 -3.58 -5.06
C LEU A 237 8.81 -2.65 -4.19
N GLY A 238 8.57 -1.40 -4.58
CA GLY A 238 7.65 -0.52 -3.84
C GLY A 238 6.19 -0.94 -3.89
N PHE A 239 5.36 -0.29 -3.06
CA PHE A 239 3.91 -0.45 -3.07
C PHE A 239 3.26 0.38 -4.17
N VAL A 240 3.25 -0.16 -5.38
CA VAL A 240 2.59 0.47 -6.54
C VAL A 240 1.09 0.65 -6.23
N PRO A 241 0.49 1.84 -6.45
CA PRO A 241 -0.93 2.09 -6.15
C PRO A 241 -1.88 1.10 -6.84
N GLN A 242 -1.58 0.71 -8.09
CA GLN A 242 -2.43 -0.17 -8.88
C GLN A 242 -2.84 -1.46 -8.16
N GLN A 243 -1.90 -2.18 -7.56
CA GLN A 243 -2.22 -3.49 -6.97
C GLN A 243 -3.10 -3.38 -5.72
N GLN A 244 -2.95 -2.28 -4.97
CA GLN A 244 -3.79 -1.99 -3.80
C GLN A 244 -5.21 -1.61 -4.23
N VAL A 245 -5.32 -0.83 -5.31
CA VAL A 245 -6.60 -0.45 -5.91
C VAL A 245 -7.29 -1.66 -6.53
N ASP A 246 -6.58 -2.51 -7.28
CA ASP A 246 -7.11 -3.77 -7.80
C ASP A 246 -7.66 -4.63 -6.64
N ALA A 247 -6.88 -4.85 -5.57
CA ALA A 247 -7.30 -5.68 -4.44
C ALA A 247 -8.53 -5.15 -3.67
N ILE A 248 -8.62 -3.83 -3.43
CA ILE A 248 -9.79 -3.25 -2.72
C ILE A 248 -11.03 -3.17 -3.62
N VAL A 249 -10.85 -3.01 -4.95
CA VAL A 249 -11.94 -2.98 -5.92
C VAL A 249 -12.46 -4.40 -6.19
N ASP A 250 -11.61 -5.41 -6.30
CA ASP A 250 -12.02 -6.83 -6.32
C ASP A 250 -12.96 -7.13 -5.16
N TYR A 251 -12.54 -6.79 -3.94
CA TYR A 251 -13.34 -6.99 -2.74
C TYR A 251 -14.65 -6.19 -2.75
N ALA A 252 -14.61 -4.92 -3.16
CA ALA A 252 -15.78 -4.06 -3.22
C ALA A 252 -16.84 -4.58 -4.22
N VAL A 253 -16.41 -5.07 -5.39
CA VAL A 253 -17.30 -5.64 -6.43
C VAL A 253 -17.92 -6.96 -5.95
N GLU A 254 -17.16 -7.81 -5.27
CA GLU A 254 -17.70 -9.05 -4.70
C GLU A 254 -18.72 -8.82 -3.58
N GLU A 255 -18.66 -7.68 -2.87
CA GLU A 255 -19.67 -7.23 -1.91
C GLU A 255 -20.79 -6.38 -2.56
N GLY A 256 -20.84 -6.29 -3.91
CA GLY A 256 -21.91 -5.64 -4.67
C GLY A 256 -21.80 -4.12 -4.82
N LEU A 257 -20.63 -3.53 -4.56
CA LEU A 257 -20.37 -2.10 -4.76
C LEU A 257 -19.85 -1.89 -6.19
N HIS A 258 -20.53 -1.08 -7.01
CA HIS A 258 -20.17 -0.89 -8.43
C HIS A 258 -20.06 0.58 -8.84
N ARG A 259 -20.59 1.51 -8.06
CA ARG A 259 -20.56 2.96 -8.29
C ARG A 259 -19.56 3.59 -7.32
N TYR A 260 -18.51 4.18 -7.86
CA TYR A 260 -17.39 4.71 -7.09
C TYR A 260 -17.29 6.22 -7.23
N ALA A 261 -17.01 6.90 -6.13
CA ALA A 261 -16.44 8.23 -6.13
C ALA A 261 -14.95 8.17 -5.71
N VAL A 262 -14.17 9.20 -6.05
CA VAL A 262 -12.77 9.32 -5.61
C VAL A 262 -12.53 10.72 -5.10
N LEU A 263 -11.88 10.83 -3.94
CA LEU A 263 -11.33 12.09 -3.44
C LEU A 263 -9.84 11.88 -3.16
N ALA A 264 -9.01 12.33 -4.10
CA ALA A 264 -7.56 12.07 -4.13
C ALA A 264 -6.73 13.37 -3.96
N PRO A 265 -5.47 13.30 -3.50
CA PRO A 265 -4.60 14.48 -3.48
C PRO A 265 -4.27 14.95 -4.91
N GLN A 266 -4.06 16.25 -5.08
CA GLN A 266 -3.67 16.87 -6.36
C GLN A 266 -2.15 16.77 -6.58
N ASP A 267 -1.60 15.56 -6.49
CA ASP A 267 -0.20 15.22 -6.75
C ASP A 267 -0.10 14.00 -7.68
N ALA A 268 1.12 13.60 -8.06
CA ALA A 268 1.31 12.50 -9.01
C ALA A 268 0.87 11.15 -8.40
N TYR A 269 1.04 10.95 -7.09
CA TYR A 269 0.46 9.81 -6.36
C TYR A 269 -1.07 9.74 -6.50
N GLY A 270 -1.78 10.86 -6.34
CA GLY A 270 -3.22 10.94 -6.53
C GLY A 270 -3.66 10.67 -7.98
N GLN A 271 -2.90 11.17 -8.97
CA GLN A 271 -3.14 10.83 -10.39
C GLN A 271 -2.96 9.33 -10.64
N GLU A 272 -1.93 8.70 -10.07
CA GLU A 272 -1.67 7.26 -10.20
C GLU A 272 -2.77 6.41 -9.55
N VAL A 273 -3.31 6.82 -8.39
CA VAL A 273 -4.47 6.16 -7.76
C VAL A 273 -5.72 6.28 -8.64
N VAL A 274 -6.00 7.46 -9.19
CA VAL A 274 -7.13 7.67 -10.10
C VAL A 274 -6.97 6.86 -11.40
N ALA A 275 -5.78 6.82 -11.97
CA ALA A 275 -5.47 6.03 -13.17
C ALA A 275 -5.60 4.53 -12.89
N ALA A 276 -5.14 4.06 -11.73
CA ALA A 276 -5.33 2.70 -11.26
C ALA A 276 -6.83 2.36 -11.11
N LEU A 277 -7.64 3.22 -10.49
CA LEU A 277 -9.07 2.94 -10.32
C LEU A 277 -9.78 2.85 -11.67
N LYS A 278 -9.50 3.78 -12.60
CA LYS A 278 -10.04 3.74 -13.97
C LYS A 278 -9.74 2.42 -14.68
N ARG A 279 -8.54 1.85 -14.51
CA ARG A 279 -8.21 0.50 -15.01
C ARG A 279 -9.02 -0.57 -14.26
N ALA A 280 -9.01 -0.54 -12.93
CA ALA A 280 -9.59 -1.57 -12.09
C ALA A 280 -11.11 -1.72 -12.29
N ILE A 281 -11.85 -0.62 -12.36
CA ILE A 281 -13.31 -0.63 -12.56
C ILE A 281 -13.71 -1.00 -13.99
N THR A 282 -12.91 -0.65 -15.01
CA THR A 282 -13.19 -1.02 -16.41
C THR A 282 -13.20 -2.54 -16.61
N VAL A 283 -12.30 -3.27 -15.92
CA VAL A 283 -12.22 -4.74 -15.97
C VAL A 283 -13.39 -5.41 -15.24
N ARG A 284 -14.03 -4.71 -14.30
CA ARG A 284 -15.00 -5.27 -13.33
C ARG A 284 -16.41 -4.66 -13.47
N GLU A 285 -16.70 -4.08 -14.63
CA GLU A 285 -17.97 -3.42 -14.99
C GLU A 285 -18.44 -2.31 -14.03
N GLY A 286 -17.53 -1.79 -13.21
CA GLY A 286 -17.78 -0.67 -12.29
C GLY A 286 -17.75 0.68 -13.00
N LYS A 287 -18.23 1.72 -12.30
CA LYS A 287 -18.30 3.09 -12.82
C LYS A 287 -17.78 4.10 -11.80
N ILE A 288 -16.90 5.00 -12.23
CA ILE A 288 -16.59 6.21 -11.47
C ILE A 288 -17.68 7.23 -11.79
N VAL A 289 -18.49 7.59 -10.80
CA VAL A 289 -19.56 8.60 -10.94
C VAL A 289 -19.09 10.00 -10.56
N ARG A 290 -18.12 10.10 -9.63
CA ARG A 290 -17.53 11.37 -9.17
C ARG A 290 -16.03 11.25 -8.94
N LEU A 291 -15.32 12.34 -9.15
CA LEU A 291 -13.87 12.43 -9.00
C LEU A 291 -13.55 13.87 -8.60
N GLU A 292 -13.03 14.03 -7.39
CA GLU A 292 -12.55 15.30 -6.86
C GLU A 292 -11.07 15.19 -6.47
N TYR A 293 -10.37 16.32 -6.56
CA TYR A 293 -9.01 16.46 -6.04
C TYR A 293 -8.98 17.44 -4.87
N TYR A 294 -8.06 17.22 -3.92
CA TYR A 294 -7.76 18.15 -2.83
C TYR A 294 -6.28 18.54 -2.84
N ASP A 295 -5.96 19.76 -2.43
CA ASP A 295 -4.56 20.15 -2.20
C ASP A 295 -4.00 19.34 -1.00
N PRO A 296 -2.95 18.51 -1.18
CA PRO A 296 -2.38 17.72 -0.10
C PRO A 296 -1.78 18.57 1.04
N ALA A 297 -1.47 19.85 0.79
CA ALA A 297 -0.96 20.81 1.78
C ALA A 297 -2.06 21.61 2.50
N ALA A 298 -3.32 21.50 2.08
CA ALA A 298 -4.43 22.20 2.72
C ALA A 298 -4.68 21.72 4.16
N THR A 299 -5.23 22.60 4.98
CA THR A 299 -5.74 22.29 6.34
C THR A 299 -7.27 22.21 6.40
N ASP A 300 -7.95 22.67 5.36
CA ASP A 300 -9.40 22.59 5.18
C ASP A 300 -9.72 21.77 3.91
N PHE A 301 -10.56 20.74 4.07
CA PHE A 301 -11.02 19.86 2.99
C PHE A 301 -12.53 19.97 2.77
N SER A 302 -13.17 20.99 3.34
CA SER A 302 -14.63 21.15 3.30
C SER A 302 -15.15 21.28 1.88
N GLN A 303 -14.48 22.05 1.01
CA GLN A 303 -14.91 22.24 -0.38
C GLN A 303 -14.87 20.91 -1.19
N PRO A 304 -13.75 20.16 -1.26
CA PRO A 304 -13.74 18.85 -1.92
C PRO A 304 -14.74 17.84 -1.34
N ALA A 305 -14.89 17.78 -0.01
CA ALA A 305 -15.85 16.88 0.65
C ALA A 305 -17.31 17.25 0.33
N LYS A 306 -17.63 18.54 0.24
CA LYS A 306 -18.95 19.06 -0.13
C LYS A 306 -19.28 18.81 -1.60
N ALA A 307 -18.29 18.96 -2.48
CA ALA A 307 -18.42 18.75 -3.92
C ALA A 307 -18.68 17.27 -4.27
N ILE A 308 -17.87 16.36 -3.71
CA ILE A 308 -18.06 14.91 -3.94
C ILE A 308 -19.39 14.40 -3.36
N ALA A 309 -19.87 15.00 -2.27
CA ALA A 309 -21.17 14.71 -1.67
C ALA A 309 -22.38 15.29 -2.43
N ASP A 310 -22.18 16.10 -3.48
CA ASP A 310 -23.23 16.83 -4.20
C ASP A 310 -24.13 17.70 -3.30
N TYR A 311 -23.57 18.15 -2.17
CA TYR A 311 -24.36 18.60 -1.02
C TYR A 311 -25.25 19.80 -1.37
N ASP A 312 -24.72 20.78 -2.10
CA ASP A 312 -25.49 21.98 -2.47
C ASP A 312 -26.73 21.66 -3.33
N ARG A 313 -26.64 20.68 -4.25
CA ARG A 313 -27.79 20.26 -5.05
C ARG A 313 -28.83 19.55 -4.19
N ARG A 314 -28.39 18.61 -3.33
CA ARG A 314 -29.30 17.83 -2.46
C ARG A 314 -29.94 18.70 -1.37
N HIS A 315 -29.21 19.66 -0.81
CA HIS A 315 -29.71 20.65 0.15
C HIS A 315 -30.72 21.61 -0.53
N LYS A 316 -30.40 22.12 -1.73
CA LYS A 316 -31.34 22.96 -2.48
C LYS A 316 -32.64 22.22 -2.80
N ALA A 317 -32.56 20.96 -3.24
CA ALA A 317 -33.74 20.13 -3.50
C ALA A 317 -34.59 19.90 -2.24
N LEU A 318 -33.97 19.75 -1.06
CA LEU A 318 -34.67 19.71 0.22
C LEU A 318 -35.45 20.99 0.49
N LEU A 319 -34.83 22.16 0.31
CA LEU A 319 -35.47 23.45 0.54
C LEU A 319 -36.66 23.69 -0.41
N GLU A 320 -36.49 23.36 -1.70
CA GLU A 320 -37.55 23.45 -2.71
C GLU A 320 -38.72 22.53 -2.35
N HIS A 321 -38.45 21.26 -2.02
CA HIS A 321 -39.51 20.31 -1.64
C HIS A 321 -40.21 20.68 -0.32
N ARG A 322 -39.48 21.22 0.67
CA ARG A 322 -40.08 21.77 1.90
C ARG A 322 -40.96 22.99 1.62
N ALA A 323 -40.64 23.81 0.62
CA ALA A 323 -41.48 24.93 0.21
C ALA A 323 -42.77 24.43 -0.48
N GLU A 324 -42.68 23.43 -1.36
CA GLU A 324 -43.84 22.78 -2.00
C GLU A 324 -44.82 22.20 -0.98
N LEU A 325 -44.32 21.45 0.02
CA LEU A 325 -45.15 20.83 1.04
C LEU A 325 -45.82 21.86 1.97
N LYS A 326 -45.17 23.00 2.24
CA LYS A 326 -45.76 24.11 3.00
C LYS A 326 -46.95 24.78 2.30
N MET A 327 -47.03 24.69 0.97
CA MET A 327 -48.17 25.19 0.20
C MET A 327 -49.38 24.24 0.20
N ARG A 328 -49.26 23.03 0.79
CA ARG A 328 -50.31 22.01 0.82
C ARG A 328 -50.85 21.84 2.24
N ASP A 329 -52.14 22.12 2.44
CA ASP A 329 -52.79 22.07 3.76
C ASP A 329 -53.28 20.66 4.18
N ASP A 330 -52.70 19.59 3.62
CA ASP A 330 -53.11 18.22 3.91
C ASP A 330 -52.27 17.55 5.02
N HIS A 331 -52.86 16.52 5.65
CA HIS A 331 -52.24 15.82 6.78
C HIS A 331 -50.97 15.04 6.38
N VAL A 332 -50.87 14.57 5.14
CA VAL A 332 -49.68 13.85 4.65
C VAL A 332 -48.54 14.83 4.44
N SER A 333 -48.78 15.98 3.81
CA SER A 333 -47.77 17.03 3.61
C SER A 333 -47.23 17.57 4.94
N LYS A 334 -48.10 17.80 5.94
CA LYS A 334 -47.70 18.20 7.30
C LYS A 334 -46.82 17.15 8.00
N HIS A 335 -47.17 15.87 7.88
CA HIS A 335 -46.38 14.78 8.46
C HIS A 335 -45.02 14.60 7.74
N THR A 336 -44.99 14.70 6.41
CA THR A 336 -43.76 14.63 5.61
C THR A 336 -42.84 15.80 5.90
N LEU A 337 -43.35 17.04 5.97
CA LEU A 337 -42.56 18.22 6.30
C LEU A 337 -41.85 18.06 7.66
N LYS A 338 -42.53 17.53 8.67
CA LYS A 338 -41.95 17.24 9.99
C LYS A 338 -40.81 16.21 9.95
N ARG A 339 -40.82 15.27 8.99
CA ARG A 339 -39.70 14.33 8.78
C ARG A 339 -38.53 14.97 8.03
N LEU A 340 -38.81 15.90 7.12
CA LEU A 340 -37.79 16.65 6.37
C LEU A 340 -37.14 17.78 7.19
N GLU A 341 -37.71 18.15 8.33
CA GLU A 341 -37.15 19.15 9.26
C GLU A 341 -35.91 18.67 10.02
N THR A 342 -35.67 17.35 10.07
CA THR A 342 -34.50 16.73 10.72
C THR A 342 -33.44 16.27 9.73
N LEU A 343 -33.54 16.65 8.46
CA LEU A 343 -32.57 16.32 7.41
C LEU A 343 -31.87 17.59 6.94
N ASP A 344 -30.60 17.45 6.58
CA ASP A 344 -29.82 18.52 5.94
C ASP A 344 -29.84 18.41 4.41
N THR A 345 -30.10 17.23 3.84
CA THR A 345 -30.21 17.00 2.39
C THR A 345 -31.44 16.18 2.00
N LEU A 346 -31.78 16.19 0.70
CA LEU A 346 -32.82 15.34 0.12
C LEU A 346 -32.20 14.31 -0.83
N GLY A 347 -32.38 13.04 -0.49
CA GLY A 347 -31.94 11.90 -1.27
C GLY A 347 -30.48 11.49 -1.04
N ASP A 348 -30.19 10.26 -1.41
CA ASP A 348 -28.88 9.63 -1.26
C ASP A 348 -27.90 10.10 -2.35
N VAL A 349 -26.62 9.78 -2.16
CA VAL A 349 -25.58 10.00 -3.18
C VAL A 349 -25.63 8.96 -4.31
N ASP A 350 -24.99 9.26 -5.44
CA ASP A 350 -25.00 8.43 -6.64
C ASP A 350 -23.92 7.32 -6.68
N PHE A 351 -23.16 7.15 -5.60
CA PHE A 351 -22.11 6.12 -5.42
C PHE A 351 -22.39 5.19 -4.23
N ASP A 352 -21.86 3.96 -4.31
CA ASP A 352 -21.84 2.96 -3.24
C ASP A 352 -20.57 3.06 -2.37
N ALA A 353 -19.50 3.66 -2.92
CA ALA A 353 -18.19 3.72 -2.27
C ALA A 353 -17.38 4.98 -2.63
N VAL A 354 -16.49 5.43 -1.73
CA VAL A 354 -15.51 6.50 -1.97
C VAL A 354 -14.09 5.97 -1.77
N LEU A 355 -13.25 6.02 -2.81
CA LEU A 355 -11.83 5.74 -2.67
C LEU A 355 -11.08 6.97 -2.12
N LEU A 356 -10.41 6.80 -0.99
CA LEU A 356 -9.69 7.82 -0.24
C LEU A 356 -8.23 7.40 -0.01
N PRO A 357 -7.28 7.73 -0.90
CA PRO A 357 -5.85 7.44 -0.73
C PRO A 357 -5.16 8.35 0.32
N GLY A 358 -5.86 8.75 1.39
CA GLY A 358 -5.33 9.61 2.46
C GLY A 358 -4.62 8.86 3.59
N ARG A 359 -3.99 9.60 4.51
CA ARG A 359 -3.39 9.07 5.75
C ARG A 359 -3.48 10.05 6.92
N GLY A 360 -3.26 9.56 8.14
CA GLY A 360 -3.04 10.41 9.32
C GLY A 360 -4.23 11.32 9.63
N GLN A 361 -3.93 12.55 10.08
CA GLN A 361 -4.99 13.52 10.44
C GLN A 361 -5.80 13.99 9.23
N GLN A 362 -5.19 14.06 8.03
CA GLN A 362 -5.87 14.42 6.79
C GLN A 362 -6.97 13.41 6.44
N LEU A 363 -6.70 12.11 6.57
CA LEU A 363 -7.71 11.06 6.38
C LEU A 363 -8.89 11.23 7.34
N LYS A 364 -8.63 11.47 8.64
CA LYS A 364 -9.69 11.65 9.64
C LYS A 364 -10.52 12.89 9.37
N ALA A 365 -9.88 14.02 9.05
CA ALA A 365 -10.56 15.27 8.70
C ALA A 365 -11.46 15.09 7.47
N ILE A 366 -10.97 14.45 6.41
CA ILE A 366 -11.77 14.18 5.21
C ILE A 366 -12.94 13.24 5.52
N ALA A 367 -12.73 12.15 6.27
CA ALA A 367 -13.79 11.21 6.64
C ALA A 367 -14.88 11.87 7.49
N SER A 368 -14.49 12.69 8.47
CA SER A 368 -15.42 13.47 9.30
C SER A 368 -16.24 14.47 8.48
N LEU A 369 -15.61 15.17 7.52
CA LEU A 369 -16.30 16.09 6.61
C LEU A 369 -17.24 15.38 5.64
N LEU A 370 -16.88 14.18 5.14
CA LEU A 370 -17.78 13.36 4.33
C LEU A 370 -19.03 12.97 5.13
N SER A 371 -18.86 12.48 6.36
CA SER A 371 -19.99 12.17 7.25
C SER A 371 -20.85 13.41 7.57
N PHE A 372 -20.25 14.60 7.70
CA PHE A 372 -20.97 15.85 7.89
C PHE A 372 -21.78 16.29 6.66
N TYR A 373 -21.38 15.89 5.45
CA TYR A 373 -22.12 16.16 4.20
C TYR A 373 -23.01 14.99 3.75
N ASP A 374 -23.49 14.17 4.69
CA ASP A 374 -24.34 12.99 4.45
C ASP A 374 -23.70 11.94 3.51
N VAL A 375 -22.40 11.67 3.70
CA VAL A 375 -21.65 10.58 3.06
C VAL A 375 -21.08 9.67 4.16
N ASP A 376 -21.93 8.80 4.70
CA ASP A 376 -21.68 8.00 5.89
C ASP A 376 -21.94 6.48 5.69
N GLN A 377 -21.48 5.69 6.67
CA GLN A 377 -21.65 4.23 6.68
C GLN A 377 -22.96 3.83 7.39
N PRO A 378 -23.67 2.78 6.93
CA PRO A 378 -23.25 1.80 5.94
C PRO A 378 -23.70 2.10 4.50
N ALA A 379 -24.38 3.23 4.25
CA ALA A 379 -24.92 3.57 2.93
C ALA A 379 -23.80 3.76 1.89
N VAL A 380 -22.70 4.38 2.30
CA VAL A 380 -21.49 4.56 1.49
C VAL A 380 -20.31 3.89 2.17
N ARG A 381 -19.55 3.06 1.45
CA ARG A 381 -18.31 2.47 1.94
C ARG A 381 -17.12 3.38 1.64
N LEU A 382 -16.43 3.89 2.65
CA LEU A 382 -15.10 4.48 2.42
C LEU A 382 -14.09 3.34 2.18
N LEU A 383 -13.28 3.49 1.13
CA LEU A 383 -12.27 2.55 0.69
C LEU A 383 -10.88 3.18 0.79
N GLY A 384 -9.92 2.44 1.36
CA GLY A 384 -8.55 2.88 1.62
C GLY A 384 -7.48 2.00 1.00
N LEU A 385 -6.26 2.55 0.98
CA LEU A 385 -5.03 1.85 0.57
C LEU A 385 -4.13 1.61 1.79
N SER A 386 -2.94 1.04 1.59
CA SER A 386 -2.08 0.60 2.71
C SER A 386 -1.56 1.74 3.60
N ASN A 387 -1.65 2.99 3.13
CA ASN A 387 -1.32 4.18 3.92
C ASN A 387 -2.32 4.44 5.07
N TRP A 388 -3.53 3.88 5.02
CA TRP A 388 -4.45 3.87 6.16
C TRP A 388 -3.85 3.14 7.36
N ALA A 389 -3.12 2.04 7.15
CA ALA A 389 -2.45 1.29 8.22
C ALA A 389 -1.35 2.08 8.95
N GLN A 390 -0.94 3.24 8.42
CA GLN A 390 0.03 4.15 9.03
C GLN A 390 -0.66 5.27 9.85
N THR A 391 -1.99 5.26 9.92
CA THR A 391 -2.79 6.24 10.66
C THR A 391 -2.90 5.82 12.12
N ALA A 392 -2.19 6.51 13.01
CA ALA A 392 -2.29 6.27 14.45
C ALA A 392 -3.74 6.48 14.95
N ASN A 393 -4.21 5.54 15.75
CA ASN A 393 -5.55 5.49 16.34
C ASN A 393 -6.69 5.69 15.32
N ILE A 394 -6.66 4.95 14.21
CA ILE A 394 -7.66 5.06 13.12
C ILE A 394 -9.08 4.72 13.59
N GLU A 395 -9.19 3.78 14.52
CA GLU A 395 -10.41 3.34 15.21
C GLU A 395 -11.10 4.43 16.04
N ALA A 396 -10.34 5.45 16.46
CA ALA A 396 -10.86 6.58 17.23
C ALA A 396 -11.65 7.60 16.39
N GLU A 397 -11.69 7.46 15.06
CA GLU A 397 -12.49 8.29 14.15
C GLU A 397 -13.83 7.60 13.85
N PRO A 398 -14.97 8.08 14.39
CA PRO A 398 -16.26 7.43 14.18
C PRO A 398 -16.62 7.27 12.71
N SER A 399 -16.30 8.27 11.89
CA SER A 399 -16.57 8.34 10.45
C SER A 399 -15.68 7.42 9.60
N LEU A 400 -14.77 6.66 10.21
CA LEU A 400 -14.02 5.58 9.54
C LEU A 400 -14.55 4.18 9.92
N ASN A 401 -15.42 4.03 10.92
CA ASN A 401 -15.96 2.71 11.27
C ASN A 401 -16.65 2.04 10.08
N LEU A 402 -16.51 0.70 10.00
CA LEU A 402 -17.00 -0.13 8.89
C LEU A 402 -16.33 0.16 7.54
N SER A 403 -15.39 1.10 7.44
CA SER A 403 -14.66 1.38 6.20
C SER A 403 -13.62 0.31 5.91
N TRP A 404 -13.33 0.05 4.64
CA TRP A 404 -12.44 -1.04 4.22
C TRP A 404 -11.14 -0.51 3.62
N TYR A 405 -10.01 -1.18 3.85
CA TYR A 405 -8.75 -0.83 3.21
C TYR A 405 -7.89 -2.05 2.87
N ALA A 406 -7.19 -1.98 1.74
CA ALA A 406 -6.20 -2.97 1.36
C ALA A 406 -4.87 -2.69 2.10
N ALA A 407 -4.33 -3.71 2.77
CA ALA A 407 -3.04 -3.62 3.44
C ALA A 407 -2.23 -4.92 3.27
N PRO A 408 -0.90 -4.85 3.31
CA PRO A 408 -0.08 -6.06 3.46
C PRO A 408 -0.32 -6.71 4.82
N PRO A 409 -0.13 -8.04 4.96
CA PRO A 409 -0.21 -8.76 6.23
C PRO A 409 0.51 -8.05 7.39
N ARG A 410 -0.08 -8.12 8.58
CA ARG A 410 0.41 -7.37 9.75
C ARG A 410 1.51 -8.07 10.53
N ASP A 411 1.31 -9.37 10.79
CA ASP A 411 1.97 -10.03 11.92
C ASP A 411 3.49 -10.09 11.77
N GLU A 412 4.00 -10.50 10.60
CA GLU A 412 5.45 -10.55 10.36
C GLU A 412 6.09 -9.16 10.23
N ARG A 413 5.37 -8.17 9.68
CA ARG A 413 5.80 -6.77 9.66
C ARG A 413 5.97 -6.24 11.09
N GLU A 414 5.06 -6.55 12.00
CA GLU A 414 5.16 -6.13 13.40
C GLU A 414 6.24 -6.89 14.18
N ASN A 415 6.44 -8.18 13.89
CA ASN A 415 7.60 -8.92 14.39
C ASN A 415 8.91 -8.27 13.94
N PHE A 416 9.01 -7.86 12.67
CA PHE A 416 10.15 -7.11 12.16
C PHE A 416 10.30 -5.72 12.82
N PHE A 417 9.24 -4.91 12.94
CA PHE A 417 9.32 -3.58 13.57
C PHE A 417 9.66 -3.65 15.07
N ARG A 418 9.25 -4.71 15.77
CA ARG A 418 9.62 -4.97 17.16
C ARG A 418 11.13 -5.26 17.26
N ARG A 419 11.64 -6.21 16.46
CA ARG A 419 13.08 -6.53 16.41
C ARG A 419 13.94 -5.33 16.01
N TYR A 420 13.50 -4.55 15.02
CA TYR A 420 14.17 -3.30 14.63
C TYR A 420 14.28 -2.33 15.82
N ARG A 421 13.21 -2.17 16.60
CA ARG A 421 13.21 -1.33 17.81
C ARG A 421 14.13 -1.88 18.91
N GLU A 422 14.22 -3.19 19.05
CA GLU A 422 15.14 -3.87 19.99
C GLU A 422 16.62 -3.62 19.62
N TYR A 423 16.98 -3.67 18.32
CA TYR A 423 18.34 -3.41 17.85
C TYR A 423 18.73 -1.92 17.84
N TYR A 424 17.82 -1.03 17.41
CA TYR A 424 18.15 0.38 17.11
C TYR A 424 17.48 1.40 18.03
N GLY A 425 16.73 0.97 19.05
CA GLY A 425 16.09 1.83 20.06
C GLY A 425 14.94 2.70 19.56
N ARG A 426 14.51 2.53 18.30
CA ARG A 426 13.55 3.38 17.59
C ARG A 426 12.72 2.55 16.60
N PRO A 427 11.45 2.89 16.30
CA PRO A 427 10.73 2.24 15.20
C PRO A 427 11.34 2.65 13.85
N PRO A 428 11.28 1.79 12.82
CA PRO A 428 11.65 2.16 11.46
C PRO A 428 10.54 2.93 10.73
N ALA A 429 10.86 3.65 9.66
CA ALA A 429 9.84 4.04 8.68
C ALA A 429 9.18 2.80 8.05
N ALA A 430 7.90 2.94 7.67
CA ALA A 430 7.09 1.83 7.15
C ALA A 430 7.73 1.11 5.95
N ILE A 431 8.46 1.84 5.11
CA ILE A 431 9.14 1.35 3.90
C ILE A 431 10.43 0.56 4.18
N ALA A 432 10.96 0.58 5.41
CA ALA A 432 12.17 -0.15 5.76
C ALA A 432 12.04 -1.67 5.56
N SER A 433 10.81 -2.20 5.69
CA SER A 433 10.47 -3.58 5.36
C SER A 433 10.88 -3.99 3.95
N LEU A 434 10.85 -3.08 2.98
CA LEU A 434 11.27 -3.37 1.60
C LEU A 434 12.77 -3.68 1.51
N ALA A 435 13.61 -3.03 2.31
CA ALA A 435 15.04 -3.30 2.34
C ALA A 435 15.37 -4.62 3.05
N TYR A 436 14.60 -4.97 4.08
CA TYR A 436 14.64 -6.31 4.68
C TYR A 436 14.27 -7.37 3.63
N ASP A 437 13.10 -7.24 2.99
CA ASP A 437 12.58 -8.21 2.02
C ASP A 437 13.46 -8.36 0.77
N ALA A 438 14.03 -7.25 0.25
CA ALA A 438 14.97 -7.30 -0.86
C ALA A 438 16.28 -8.00 -0.51
N THR A 439 16.75 -7.84 0.73
CA THR A 439 17.98 -8.46 1.22
C THR A 439 17.76 -9.94 1.52
N ALA A 440 16.64 -10.29 2.16
CA ALA A 440 16.21 -11.67 2.35
C ALA A 440 16.04 -12.41 1.01
N LEU A 441 15.40 -11.77 0.03
CA LEU A 441 15.34 -12.25 -1.36
C LEU A 441 16.74 -12.53 -1.91
N ALA A 442 17.66 -11.58 -1.82
CA ALA A 442 19.01 -11.74 -2.34
C ALA A 442 19.77 -12.90 -1.66
N ILE A 443 19.60 -13.09 -0.35
CA ILE A 443 20.20 -14.19 0.42
C ILE A 443 19.63 -15.55 -0.02
N VAL A 444 18.30 -15.68 -0.10
CA VAL A 444 17.62 -16.90 -0.59
C VAL A 444 18.00 -17.21 -2.05
N LEU A 445 18.29 -16.18 -2.84
CA LEU A 445 18.80 -16.36 -4.20
C LEU A 445 20.24 -16.87 -4.22
N ALA A 446 21.11 -16.31 -3.37
CA ALA A 446 22.53 -16.67 -3.19
C ALA A 446 22.73 -18.13 -2.77
N GLN A 447 21.92 -18.62 -1.81
CA GLN A 447 22.01 -19.99 -1.27
C GLN A 447 21.70 -21.10 -2.30
N SER A 448 21.34 -20.75 -3.54
CA SER A 448 21.03 -21.72 -4.59
C SER A 448 22.27 -22.16 -5.36
N GLN A 449 22.59 -23.45 -5.22
CA GLN A 449 23.76 -24.15 -5.80
C GLN A 449 23.83 -24.17 -7.34
N THR A 450 22.94 -23.49 -8.07
CA THR A 450 22.81 -23.58 -9.53
C THR A 450 23.72 -22.62 -10.32
N GLY A 451 24.69 -21.96 -9.67
CA GLY A 451 25.71 -21.11 -10.32
C GLY A 451 25.21 -19.84 -11.04
N LEU A 452 23.90 -19.54 -10.95
CA LEU A 452 23.21 -18.43 -11.62
C LEU A 452 22.19 -17.77 -10.68
N ALA A 453 22.57 -17.64 -9.40
CA ALA A 453 21.73 -17.18 -8.28
C ALA A 453 20.78 -16.03 -8.64
N PHE A 454 21.31 -14.98 -9.27
CA PHE A 454 20.62 -13.71 -9.58
C PHE A 454 20.17 -13.55 -11.03
N SER A 455 20.18 -14.63 -11.83
CA SER A 455 19.68 -14.58 -13.21
C SER A 455 18.20 -14.16 -13.29
N ARG A 456 17.78 -13.51 -14.39
CA ARG A 456 16.38 -13.08 -14.58
C ARG A 456 15.35 -14.18 -14.28
N LYS A 457 15.61 -15.42 -14.74
CA LYS A 457 14.75 -16.59 -14.47
C LYS A 457 14.63 -16.92 -12.97
N ARG A 458 15.68 -16.66 -12.19
CA ARG A 458 15.71 -16.85 -10.72
C ARG A 458 15.08 -15.69 -9.96
N LEU A 459 15.06 -14.48 -10.51
CA LEU A 459 14.32 -13.35 -9.94
C LEU A 459 12.81 -13.50 -10.14
N VAL A 460 12.36 -13.89 -11.34
CA VAL A 460 10.91 -13.93 -11.71
C VAL A 460 10.23 -15.28 -11.39
N GLN A 461 10.42 -15.81 -10.18
CA GLN A 461 9.87 -17.12 -9.82
C GLN A 461 8.33 -17.08 -9.68
N PRO A 462 7.56 -17.96 -10.35
CA PRO A 462 6.10 -17.92 -10.34
C PRO A 462 5.47 -18.07 -8.94
N TYR A 463 6.13 -18.80 -8.06
CA TYR A 463 5.69 -19.05 -6.68
C TYR A 463 6.01 -17.90 -5.71
N GLY A 464 6.91 -16.99 -6.12
CA GLY A 464 7.33 -15.86 -5.30
C GLY A 464 8.24 -16.21 -4.12
N PHE A 465 8.25 -15.30 -3.16
CA PHE A 465 9.08 -15.24 -1.97
C PHE A 465 8.22 -14.74 -0.81
N LEU A 466 8.49 -15.24 0.40
CA LEU A 466 7.82 -14.78 1.61
C LEU A 466 8.64 -13.66 2.25
N GLY A 467 8.09 -12.45 2.28
CA GLY A 467 8.64 -11.30 3.00
C GLY A 467 7.89 -11.03 4.31
N VAL A 468 8.40 -10.08 5.09
CA VAL A 468 7.70 -9.55 6.29
C VAL A 468 6.43 -8.81 5.91
N ASP A 469 6.36 -8.32 4.66
CA ASP A 469 5.19 -7.69 4.07
C ASP A 469 4.28 -8.71 3.34
N GLY A 470 4.45 -10.01 3.60
CA GLY A 470 3.69 -11.10 3.00
C GLY A 470 4.32 -11.67 1.71
N LEU A 471 3.54 -12.49 1.00
CA LEU A 471 3.98 -13.13 -0.23
C LEU A 471 4.11 -12.13 -1.39
N PHE A 472 5.26 -12.14 -2.07
CA PHE A 472 5.50 -11.31 -3.25
C PHE A 472 6.24 -12.08 -4.36
N ARG A 473 6.07 -11.69 -5.62
CA ARG A 473 6.88 -12.21 -6.75
C ARG A 473 7.30 -11.09 -7.68
N LEU A 474 8.56 -11.10 -8.12
CA LEU A 474 8.99 -10.21 -9.20
C LEU A 474 8.42 -10.73 -10.52
N ARG A 475 7.83 -9.87 -11.34
CA ARG A 475 7.31 -10.27 -12.66
C ARG A 475 8.20 -9.80 -13.80
N SER A 476 7.97 -10.39 -14.98
CA SER A 476 8.78 -10.18 -16.18
C SER A 476 8.83 -8.73 -16.67
N GLU A 477 7.76 -7.97 -16.46
CA GLU A 477 7.64 -6.54 -16.77
C GLU A 477 8.35 -5.63 -15.75
N GLY A 478 8.93 -6.19 -14.70
CA GLY A 478 9.67 -5.43 -13.69
C GLY A 478 8.81 -4.84 -12.57
N ILE A 479 7.57 -5.28 -12.38
CA ILE A 479 6.74 -4.90 -11.22
C ILE A 479 6.63 -6.10 -10.27
N ALA A 480 6.85 -5.90 -8.98
CA ALA A 480 6.63 -6.94 -7.97
C ALA A 480 5.13 -7.08 -7.68
N GLU A 481 4.54 -8.23 -7.98
CA GLU A 481 3.17 -8.57 -7.56
C GLU A 481 3.15 -8.95 -6.08
N ARG A 482 2.17 -8.46 -5.33
CA ARG A 482 1.99 -8.75 -3.90
C ARG A 482 0.60 -9.21 -3.54
N VAL A 483 0.54 -9.96 -2.44
CA VAL A 483 -0.72 -10.27 -1.76
C VAL A 483 -1.10 -9.14 -0.80
N PHE A 484 -2.39 -8.87 -0.70
CA PHE A 484 -2.98 -7.93 0.24
C PHE A 484 -4.12 -8.62 0.98
N GLU A 485 -4.31 -8.25 2.25
CA GLU A 485 -5.53 -8.51 3.00
C GLU A 485 -6.43 -7.28 2.98
N ILE A 486 -7.73 -7.51 3.09
CA ILE A 486 -8.72 -6.43 3.22
C ILE A 486 -9.14 -6.36 4.68
N ARG A 487 -8.95 -5.19 5.29
CA ARG A 487 -9.29 -4.90 6.68
C ARG A 487 -10.49 -3.96 6.73
N GLU A 488 -11.37 -4.20 7.68
CA GLU A 488 -12.44 -3.30 8.08
C GLU A 488 -12.05 -2.58 9.37
N VAL A 489 -12.18 -1.26 9.40
CA VAL A 489 -11.98 -0.45 10.62
C VAL A 489 -13.15 -0.72 11.57
N THR A 490 -12.84 -1.01 12.83
CA THR A 490 -13.79 -1.23 13.92
C THR A 490 -13.46 -0.28 15.08
N ARG A 491 -14.36 -0.17 16.07
CA ARG A 491 -14.14 0.69 17.24
C ARG A 491 -12.95 0.26 18.11
N ASP A 492 -12.53 -0.99 17.98
CA ASP A 492 -11.48 -1.63 18.77
C ASP A 492 -10.23 -1.95 17.93
N GLY A 493 -10.09 -1.31 16.75
CA GLY A 493 -8.98 -1.51 15.81
C GLY A 493 -9.46 -1.90 14.42
N PHE A 494 -9.22 -3.15 14.02
CA PHE A 494 -9.64 -3.66 12.72
C PHE A 494 -10.04 -5.14 12.76
N ARG A 495 -10.82 -5.56 11.77
CA ARG A 495 -11.17 -6.96 11.49
C ARG A 495 -10.76 -7.32 10.07
N ILE A 496 -10.16 -8.50 9.88
CA ILE A 496 -9.85 -9.01 8.53
C ILE A 496 -11.16 -9.47 7.87
N LYS A 497 -11.47 -8.90 6.70
CA LYS A 497 -12.62 -9.24 5.85
C LYS A 497 -12.23 -10.24 4.77
N ARG A 498 -11.04 -10.09 4.19
CA ARG A 498 -10.39 -11.06 3.28
C ARG A 498 -8.94 -11.25 3.73
N PRO A 499 -8.50 -12.48 4.09
CA PRO A 499 -7.10 -12.74 4.38
C PRO A 499 -6.26 -12.64 3.11
N ALA A 500 -4.98 -12.33 3.26
CA ALA A 500 -4.05 -12.34 2.14
C ALA A 500 -3.87 -13.76 1.58
N MET A 501 -3.65 -13.86 0.26
CA MET A 501 -3.37 -15.15 -0.37
C MET A 501 -2.06 -15.73 0.16
N THR A 502 -2.05 -17.03 0.45
CA THR A 502 -0.85 -17.77 0.89
C THR A 502 -0.05 -18.35 -0.28
N THR A 503 -0.61 -18.36 -1.49
CA THR A 503 0.05 -18.77 -2.74
C THR A 503 -0.46 -17.91 -3.90
N PHE A 504 0.35 -17.72 -4.93
CA PHE A 504 -0.12 -17.07 -6.16
C PHE A 504 -0.91 -18.06 -7.03
N PRO A 505 -1.98 -17.60 -7.72
CA PRO A 505 -2.66 -18.39 -8.74
C PRO A 505 -1.68 -18.90 -9.81
N ARG A 506 -1.87 -20.15 -10.24
CA ARG A 506 -1.17 -20.70 -11.40
C ARG A 506 -1.69 -20.01 -12.66
N ILE A 507 -0.78 -19.56 -13.51
CA ILE A 507 -1.12 -18.94 -14.80
C ILE A 507 -1.65 -20.05 -15.71
N GLY A 508 -2.94 -19.99 -16.05
CA GLY A 508 -3.60 -20.92 -16.98
C GLY A 508 -4.19 -22.17 -16.32
N GLY A 509 -5.21 -21.99 -15.47
CA GLY A 509 -6.08 -23.05 -14.93
C GLY A 509 -7.53 -22.69 -15.16
#